data_AF-A0A7L2RYQ4-F1
#
_entry.id   AF-A0A7L2RYQ4-F1
#
_cell.length_a   1.000
_cell.length_b   1.000
_cell.length_c   1.000
_cell.angle_alpha   90.00
_cell.angle_beta   90.00
_cell.angle_gamma   90.00
#
_symmetry.space_group_name_H-M   'P 1'
#
loop_
_entity.id
_entity.type
_entity.pdbx_description
1 polymer ?
#
loop_
_entity_poly.entity_id
_entity_poly.type
_entity_poly.pdbx_seq_one_letter_code
_entity_poly.pdbx_strand_id
1 'polypeptide(L)'
;ACTWKGQECTLTVHIDKGFTISTTEPGLSRTILLQQPFEKLQMSSDDGTKMLYLDFGGPEGEIQLDLHSCPKTIVFIIHSFLSAKVTRLGLLA
;
A
#
# COMPACT_ATOMS: atom_id res chain seq x y z
N ALA A 1 -1.81 -1.17 11.29
CA ALA A 1 -0.56 -0.56 11.75
C ALA A 1 0.59 -1.30 11.09
N CYS A 2 1.68 -0.61 10.79
CA CYS A 2 2.88 -1.15 10.18
C CYS A 2 4.07 -0.24 10.47
N THR A 3 5.28 -0.74 10.31
CA THR A 3 6.50 0.07 10.37
C THR A 3 6.99 0.42 8.97
N TRP A 4 7.30 1.70 8.74
CA TRP A 4 7.97 2.17 7.53
C TRP A 4 9.22 2.97 7.90
N LYS A 5 10.40 2.57 7.39
CA LYS A 5 11.68 3.23 7.69
C LYS A 5 11.96 3.40 9.19
N GLY A 6 11.54 2.43 10.00
CA GLY A 6 11.70 2.45 11.46
C GLY A 6 10.66 3.29 12.22
N GLN A 7 9.66 3.85 11.54
CA GLN A 7 8.59 4.64 12.15
C GLN A 7 7.24 3.90 12.11
N GLU A 8 6.56 3.86 13.25
CA GLU A 8 5.18 3.38 13.34
C GLU A 8 4.25 4.25 12.47
N CYS A 9 3.44 3.57 11.67
CA CYS A 9 2.51 4.22 10.75
C CYS A 9 1.31 3.32 10.44
N THR A 10 0.42 3.84 9.61
CA THR A 10 -0.77 3.15 9.12
C THR A 10 -0.79 3.22 7.60
N LEU A 11 -0.74 2.04 6.97
CA LEU A 11 -1.12 1.86 5.58
C LEU A 11 -2.65 1.86 5.45
N THR A 12 -3.18 2.73 4.60
CA THR A 12 -4.57 2.73 4.13
C THR A 12 -4.58 2.39 2.65
N VAL A 13 -5.38 1.41 2.25
CA VAL A 13 -5.63 1.06 0.85
C VAL A 13 -7.09 1.35 0.54
N HIS A 14 -7.33 2.28 -0.38
CA HIS A 14 -8.66 2.73 -0.77
C HIS A 14 -8.83 2.54 -2.28
N ILE A 15 -9.92 1.89 -2.72
CA ILE A 15 -10.11 1.54 -4.12
C ILE A 15 -9.96 2.75 -5.06
N ASP A 16 -10.54 3.90 -4.74
CA ASP A 16 -10.40 5.10 -5.59
C ASP A 16 -9.11 5.91 -5.33
N LYS A 17 -8.69 6.08 -4.07
CA LYS A 17 -7.57 6.97 -3.69
C LYS A 17 -6.20 6.29 -3.70
N GLY A 18 -6.14 4.97 -3.85
CA GLY A 18 -4.90 4.20 -3.82
C GLY A 18 -4.36 3.99 -2.40
N PHE A 19 -3.06 4.20 -2.26
CA PHE A 19 -2.26 3.92 -1.08
C PHE A 19 -2.00 5.21 -0.31
N THR A 20 -2.17 5.17 1.00
CA THR A 20 -1.77 6.27 1.88
C THR A 20 -1.04 5.71 3.09
N ILE A 21 0.17 6.18 3.33
CA ILE A 21 0.90 5.94 4.57
C ILE A 21 0.78 7.18 5.42
N SER A 22 0.34 7.01 6.65
CA SER A 22 0.20 8.13 7.59
C SER A 22 0.63 7.73 8.99
N THR A 23 1.17 8.67 9.74
CA THR A 23 1.41 8.52 11.18
C THR A 23 0.46 9.40 11.99
N THR A 24 0.24 9.02 13.25
CA THR A 24 -0.51 9.83 14.22
C THR A 24 0.33 9.89 15.49
N GLU A 25 0.84 11.07 15.81
CA GLU A 25 1.55 11.30 17.06
C GLU A 25 0.55 11.61 18.19
N PRO A 26 0.83 11.20 19.44
CA PRO A 26 -0.05 11.52 20.57
C PRO A 26 -0.25 13.04 20.70
N GLY A 27 -1.50 13.49 20.58
CA GLY A 27 -1.86 14.92 20.68
C GLY A 27 -1.71 15.72 19.39
N LEU A 28 -1.31 15.11 18.28
CA LEU A 28 -1.21 15.75 16.97
C LEU A 28 -2.21 15.19 15.95
N SER A 29 -2.50 16.00 14.93
CA SER A 29 -3.29 15.58 13.77
C SER A 29 -2.54 14.57 12.92
N ARG A 30 -3.28 13.69 12.23
CA ARG A 30 -2.76 12.70 11.27
C ARG A 30 -1.86 13.37 10.22
N THR A 31 -0.64 12.87 10.06
CA THR A 31 0.32 13.34 9.05
C THR A 31 0.46 12.30 7.93
N ILE A 32 0.34 12.73 6.66
CA ILE A 32 0.53 11.88 5.49
C ILE A 32 2.02 11.85 5.14
N LEU A 33 2.58 10.64 5.05
CA LEU A 33 4.00 10.41 4.71
C LEU A 33 4.18 10.02 3.24
N LEU A 34 3.19 9.32 2.67
CA LEU A 34 3.16 8.92 1.27
C LEU A 34 1.71 8.82 0.80
N GLN A 35 1.45 9.24 -0.43
CA GLN A 35 0.22 8.93 -1.13
C GLN A 35 0.54 8.57 -2.58
N GLN A 36 0.05 7.41 -3.03
CA GLN A 36 0.22 6.98 -4.42
C GLN A 36 -1.10 6.37 -4.94
N PRO A 37 -1.50 6.71 -6.17
CA PRO A 37 -2.65 6.11 -6.82
C PRO A 37 -2.36 4.65 -7.23
N PHE A 38 -3.41 3.88 -7.53
CA PHE A 38 -3.26 2.48 -7.97
C PHE A 38 -2.51 2.36 -9.31
N GLU A 39 -2.69 3.35 -10.18
CA GLU A 39 -2.14 3.39 -11.53
C GLU A 39 -0.61 3.51 -11.55
N LYS A 40 -0.01 3.93 -10.43
CA LYS A 40 1.45 3.98 -10.27
C LYS A 40 2.04 2.69 -9.70
N LEU A 41 1.25 1.81 -9.11
CA LEU A 41 1.76 0.55 -8.58
C LEU A 41 2.20 -0.35 -9.74
N GLN A 42 3.50 -0.60 -9.85
CA GLN A 42 4.09 -1.48 -10.87
C GLN A 42 4.16 -2.92 -10.37
N MET A 43 4.52 -3.12 -9.11
CA MET A 43 4.65 -4.44 -8.51
C MET A 43 4.23 -4.41 -7.03
N SER A 44 3.54 -5.47 -6.61
CA SER A 44 3.33 -5.78 -5.19
C SER A 44 3.79 -7.19 -4.90
N SER A 45 4.56 -7.38 -3.83
CA SER A 45 5.03 -8.70 -3.40
C SER A 45 5.15 -8.77 -1.88
N ASP A 46 5.41 -9.96 -1.36
CA ASP A 46 5.58 -10.20 0.07
C ASP A 46 6.62 -11.30 0.37
N ASP A 47 7.13 -11.31 1.60
CA ASP A 47 8.10 -12.32 2.06
C ASP A 47 7.43 -13.58 2.67
N GLY A 48 6.10 -13.66 2.64
CA GLY A 48 5.31 -14.72 3.25
C GLY A 48 5.14 -14.63 4.77
N THR A 49 5.85 -13.73 5.46
CA THR A 49 5.91 -13.67 6.93
C THR A 49 5.43 -12.35 7.53
N LYS A 50 5.95 -11.21 7.09
CA LYS A 50 5.61 -9.88 7.64
C LYS A 50 5.87 -8.70 6.72
N MET A 51 6.72 -8.85 5.71
CA MET A 51 7.13 -7.75 4.84
C MET A 51 6.21 -7.65 3.63
N LEU A 52 5.71 -6.44 3.38
CA LEU A 52 5.02 -6.06 2.16
C LEU A 52 5.91 -5.12 1.35
N TYR A 53 6.05 -5.42 0.07
CA TYR A 53 6.82 -4.63 -0.89
C TYR A 53 5.86 -4.01 -1.91
N LEU A 54 5.94 -2.69 -2.09
CA LEU A 54 5.14 -1.95 -3.06
C LEU A 54 6.08 -1.09 -3.92
N ASP A 55 6.19 -1.43 -5.20
CA ASP A 55 6.96 -0.67 -6.18
C ASP A 55 6.04 0.29 -6.93
N PHE A 56 6.26 1.58 -6.72
CA PHE A 56 5.56 2.65 -7.43
C PHE A 56 6.37 3.21 -8.61
N GLY A 57 7.58 2.68 -8.83
CA GLY A 57 8.56 3.21 -9.75
C GLY A 57 8.98 4.65 -9.45
N GLY A 58 9.64 5.29 -10.42
CA GLY A 58 10.01 6.70 -10.32
C GLY A 58 10.92 7.00 -9.12
N PRO A 59 10.84 8.21 -8.53
CA PRO A 59 11.67 8.61 -7.40
C PRO A 59 11.32 7.90 -6.09
N GLU A 60 10.11 7.36 -5.95
CA GLU A 60 9.67 6.61 -4.77
C GLU A 60 10.19 5.17 -4.77
N GLY A 61 10.26 4.55 -5.95
CA GLY A 61 10.73 3.18 -6.14
C GLY A 61 9.94 2.16 -5.31
N GLU A 62 10.64 1.11 -4.87
CA GLU A 62 10.10 0.13 -3.95
C GLU A 62 10.12 0.65 -2.50
N ILE A 63 8.96 0.59 -1.86
CA ILE A 63 8.84 0.77 -0.42
C ILE A 63 8.63 -0.57 0.28
N GLN A 64 9.15 -0.66 1.50
CA GLN A 64 9.09 -1.86 2.33
C GLN A 64 8.37 -1.56 3.63
N LEU A 65 7.31 -2.31 3.91
CA LEU A 65 6.45 -2.16 5.08
C LEU A 65 6.50 -3.43 5.92
N ASP A 66 6.87 -3.30 7.20
CA ASP A 66 6.72 -4.39 8.15
C ASP A 66 5.29 -4.34 8.73
N LEU A 67 4.46 -5.31 8.39
CA LEU A 67 3.06 -5.37 8.84
C LEU A 67 2.89 -6.03 10.21
N HIS A 68 4.00 -6.50 10.82
CA HIS A 68 4.01 -7.26 12.07
C HIS A 68 3.13 -8.54 12.03
N SER A 69 2.71 -8.96 10.83
CA SER A 69 1.77 -10.05 10.59
C SER A 69 1.81 -10.47 9.12
N CYS A 70 1.33 -11.69 8.83
CA CYS A 70 1.39 -12.25 7.49
C CYS A 70 0.67 -11.36 6.46
N PRO A 71 1.36 -10.90 5.41
CA PRO A 71 0.84 -9.93 4.44
C PRO A 71 -0.18 -10.49 3.44
N LYS A 72 -0.47 -11.80 3.46
CA LYS A 72 -1.35 -12.44 2.46
C LYS A 72 -2.70 -11.75 2.29
N THR A 73 -3.32 -11.31 3.39
CA THR A 73 -4.63 -10.64 3.34
C THR A 73 -4.55 -9.30 2.63
N ILE A 74 -3.54 -8.47 2.90
CA ILE A 74 -3.44 -7.15 2.28
C ILE A 74 -3.05 -7.26 0.81
N VAL A 75 -2.18 -8.21 0.44
CA VAL A 75 -1.86 -8.51 -0.96
C VAL A 75 -3.13 -8.91 -1.70
N PHE A 76 -3.94 -9.81 -1.14
CA PHE A 76 -5.22 -10.19 -1.75
C PHE A 76 -6.16 -8.99 -1.97
N ILE A 77 -6.24 -8.06 -1.01
CA ILE A 77 -7.05 -6.83 -1.13
C ILE A 77 -6.55 -5.95 -2.28
N ILE A 78 -5.24 -5.73 -2.38
CA ILE A 78 -4.61 -4.92 -3.44
C ILE A 78 -4.94 -5.51 -4.81
N HIS A 79 -4.75 -6.82 -4.98
CA HIS A 79 -5.07 -7.52 -6.23
C HIS A 79 -6.56 -7.46 -6.56
N SER A 80 -7.43 -7.57 -5.56
CA SER A 80 -8.88 -7.45 -5.75
C SER A 80 -9.29 -6.05 -6.24
N PHE A 81 -8.68 -5.00 -5.69
CA PHE A 81 -8.93 -3.63 -6.12
C PHE A 81 -8.38 -3.34 -7.52
N LEU A 82 -7.20 -3.85 -7.85
CA LEU A 82 -6.66 -3.79 -9.20
C LEU A 82 -7.59 -4.47 -10.21
N SER A 83 -8.01 -5.70 -9.95
CA SER A 83 -8.97 -6.43 -10.80
C SER A 83 -10.26 -5.64 -10.99
N ALA A 84 -10.85 -5.10 -9.91
CA ALA A 84 -12.05 -4.28 -9.99
C ALA A 84 -11.86 -3.01 -10.85
N LYS A 85 -10.69 -2.38 -10.78
CA LYS A 85 -10.34 -1.22 -11.64
C LYS A 85 -10.22 -1.62 -13.11
N VAL A 86 -9.55 -2.72 -13.43
CA VAL A 86 -9.44 -3.22 -14.81
C VAL A 86 -10.83 -3.54 -15.38
N THR A 87 -11.71 -4.19 -14.60
CA THR A 87 -13.11 -4.44 -14.99
C THR A 87 -13.86 -3.14 -15.27
N ARG A 88 -13.73 -2.13 -14.41
CA ARG A 88 -14.39 -0.81 -14.60
C ARG A 88 -13.91 -0.06 -15.83
N LEU A 89 -12.64 -0.22 -16.21
CA LEU A 89 -12.08 0.37 -17.42
C LEU A 89 -12.45 -0.40 -18.70
N GLY A 90 -13.15 -1.54 -18.59
CA GLY A 90 -13.49 -2.40 -19.72
C GLY A 90 -12.26 -3.05 -20.37
N LEU A 91 -11.17 -3.18 -19.62
CA LEU A 91 -9.88 -3.69 -20.11
C LEU A 91 -9.74 -5.22 -19.98
N LEU A 92 -10.75 -5.90 -19.44
CA LEU A 92 -10.86 -7.36 -19.50
C LEU A 92 -11.65 -7.72 -20.76
N ALA A 93 -10.97 -8.30 -21.75
CA ALA A 93 -11.56 -8.87 -22.96
C ALA A 93 -11.93 -10.35 -22.75
#